data_AF-A0A1G2YZW0-F1
#
_entry.id   AF-A0A1G2YZW0-F1
#
_cell.length_a   1.000
_cell.length_b   1.000
_cell.length_c   1.000
_cell.angle_alpha   90.00
_cell.angle_beta   90.00
_cell.angle_gamma   90.00
#
_symmetry.space_group_name_H-M   'P 1'
#
loop_
_entity.id
_entity.type
_entity.pdbx_description
1 polymer ?
#
loop_
_entity_poly.entity_id
_entity_poly.type
_entity_poly.pdbx_seq_one_letter_code
_entity_poly.pdbx_strand_id
1 'polypeptide(L)'
;MVKKKGKKTNLDYIDTDVAYLIGMIVARGTFHQEGDIRRLVIQFPYRHGAMTPVPNSKISNDRETALRLSLDSIRARITELLEVDLRVERKAHEVSLSAVFPRETIGWRDLRFITSGKSNYLEFEVPEVIFDSDIDIQKEFVRGIADTSCDPSYSDRDQGERQRIVIQVQFGNWILPIQLCRLLQEYLDIPVTNILWGHPNLRASGGGGGWAKETRIRIYAEAFEQVGFYFDYKQRIFEEMVIFNRERGDPMPKICNPKTKKLRGRKQRHEDECSERLPELLCGKHFNIYYMICKALGCKQGKKGPQRELFSVGGEED
;
A
#
# COMPACT_ATOMS: atom_id res chain seq x y z
N MET A 1 24.70 -14.17 20.59
CA MET A 1 25.04 -14.99 19.40
C MET A 1 24.16 -14.55 18.24
N VAL A 2 24.72 -13.79 17.31
CA VAL A 2 24.04 -13.31 16.10
C VAL A 2 24.00 -14.48 15.12
N LYS A 3 22.80 -14.99 14.82
CA LYS A 3 22.61 -15.94 13.70
C LYS A 3 23.03 -15.20 12.42
N LYS A 4 24.14 -15.64 11.80
CA LYS A 4 24.51 -15.27 10.43
C LYS A 4 23.29 -15.55 9.54
N LYS A 5 22.66 -14.50 9.01
CA LYS A 5 21.70 -14.66 7.90
C LYS A 5 22.47 -15.35 6.76
N GLY A 6 21.97 -16.50 6.33
CA GLY A 6 22.51 -17.23 5.20
C GLY A 6 22.61 -16.32 3.97
N LYS A 7 23.60 -16.61 3.13
CA LYS A 7 23.90 -15.93 1.87
C LYS A 7 22.59 -15.73 1.08
N LYS A 8 22.18 -14.48 0.85
CA LYS A 8 21.02 -14.14 -0.01
C LYS A 8 21.26 -14.80 -1.36
N THR A 9 20.43 -15.75 -1.75
CA THR A 9 20.29 -16.14 -3.16
C THR A 9 19.70 -14.93 -3.86
N ASN A 10 20.54 -14.13 -4.49
CA ASN A 10 20.09 -13.07 -5.37
C ASN A 10 19.37 -13.79 -6.52
N LEU A 11 18.04 -13.70 -6.56
CA LEU A 11 17.27 -14.15 -7.70
C LEU A 11 17.58 -13.16 -8.81
N ASP A 12 18.38 -13.58 -9.78
CA ASP A 12 18.99 -12.75 -10.84
C ASP A 12 17.96 -12.11 -11.80
N TYR A 13 16.65 -12.32 -11.55
CA TYR A 13 15.55 -11.82 -12.37
C TYR A 13 14.80 -10.63 -11.76
N ILE A 14 15.17 -10.16 -10.56
CA ILE A 14 14.56 -8.96 -9.96
C ILE A 14 15.54 -7.79 -9.95
N ASP A 15 15.13 -6.72 -10.62
CA ASP A 15 15.81 -5.43 -10.59
C ASP A 15 14.83 -4.33 -10.19
N THR A 16 15.28 -3.08 -10.31
CA THR A 16 14.50 -1.88 -10.02
C THR A 16 13.26 -1.74 -10.91
N ASP A 17 13.32 -2.12 -12.17
CA ASP A 17 12.23 -1.97 -13.14
C ASP A 17 11.17 -3.05 -12.93
N VAL A 18 11.60 -4.29 -12.74
CA VAL A 18 10.74 -5.42 -12.37
C VAL A 18 10.03 -5.13 -11.05
N ALA A 19 10.75 -4.65 -10.03
CA ALA A 19 10.15 -4.31 -8.73
C ALA A 19 9.12 -3.19 -8.83
N TYR A 20 9.41 -2.13 -9.57
CA TYR A 20 8.45 -1.06 -9.84
C TYR A 20 7.18 -1.59 -10.52
N LEU A 21 7.32 -2.42 -11.56
CA LEU A 21 6.19 -3.08 -12.24
C LEU A 21 5.37 -3.95 -11.28
N ILE A 22 6.02 -4.81 -10.50
CA ILE A 22 5.34 -5.66 -9.51
C ILE A 22 4.59 -4.80 -8.50
N GLY A 23 5.17 -3.68 -8.04
CA GLY A 23 4.49 -2.75 -7.14
C GLY A 23 3.16 -2.24 -7.72
N MET A 24 3.17 -1.84 -8.99
CA MET A 24 1.95 -1.42 -9.69
C MET A 24 0.93 -2.54 -9.84
N ILE A 25 1.39 -3.76 -10.15
CA ILE A 25 0.53 -4.95 -10.27
C ILE A 25 -0.09 -5.30 -8.91
N VAL A 26 0.69 -5.34 -7.83
CA VAL A 26 0.21 -5.68 -6.49
C VAL A 26 -0.85 -4.68 -6.03
N ALA A 27 -0.69 -3.39 -6.36
CA ALA A 27 -1.63 -2.36 -5.97
C ALA A 27 -2.95 -2.38 -6.77
N ARG A 28 -2.87 -2.55 -8.11
CA ARG A 28 -4.01 -2.31 -9.02
C ARG A 28 -4.02 -3.18 -10.29
N GLY A 29 -3.28 -4.28 -10.29
CA GLY A 29 -3.16 -5.20 -11.42
C GLY A 29 -4.24 -6.28 -11.46
N THR A 30 -4.60 -6.70 -12.67
CA THR A 30 -5.39 -7.91 -12.92
C THR A 30 -4.82 -8.69 -14.11
N PHE A 31 -4.77 -10.02 -13.95
CA PHE A 31 -4.43 -10.96 -15.02
C PHE A 31 -5.72 -11.56 -15.58
N HIS A 32 -5.92 -11.44 -16.88
CA HIS A 32 -7.01 -12.05 -17.62
C HIS A 32 -6.45 -13.11 -18.57
N GLN A 33 -7.13 -14.25 -18.66
CA GLN A 33 -6.79 -15.32 -19.58
C GLN A 33 -8.08 -15.86 -20.20
N GLU A 34 -8.25 -15.62 -21.50
CA GLU A 34 -9.39 -16.07 -22.29
C GLU A 34 -8.87 -16.78 -23.54
N GLY A 35 -9.01 -18.10 -23.58
CA GLY A 35 -8.38 -18.92 -24.61
C GLY A 35 -6.86 -18.70 -24.63
N ASP A 36 -6.34 -18.34 -25.81
CA ASP A 36 -4.92 -18.07 -26.01
C ASP A 36 -4.49 -16.64 -25.65
N ILE A 37 -5.45 -15.74 -25.42
CA ILE A 37 -5.17 -14.33 -25.11
C ILE A 37 -4.91 -14.18 -23.62
N ARG A 38 -3.73 -13.68 -23.30
CA ARG A 38 -3.29 -13.36 -21.94
C ARG A 38 -3.13 -11.84 -21.82
N ARG A 39 -3.77 -11.22 -20.84
CA ARG A 39 -3.74 -9.77 -20.65
C ARG A 39 -3.39 -9.42 -19.21
N LEU A 40 -2.42 -8.54 -19.03
CA LEU A 40 -2.20 -7.83 -17.78
C LEU A 40 -2.81 -6.44 -17.92
N VAL A 41 -3.65 -6.04 -16.97
CA VAL A 41 -4.21 -4.69 -16.89
C VAL A 41 -3.80 -4.07 -15.55
N ILE A 42 -3.28 -2.84 -15.58
CA ILE A 42 -2.95 -2.06 -14.39
C ILE A 42 -3.78 -0.79 -14.39
N GLN A 43 -4.55 -0.57 -13.34
CA GLN A 43 -5.47 0.56 -13.23
C GLN A 43 -4.87 1.72 -12.43
N PHE A 44 -5.00 2.93 -12.98
CA PHE A 44 -4.64 4.19 -12.34
C PHE A 44 -5.93 5.00 -12.16
N PRO A 45 -6.62 4.84 -11.02
CA PRO A 45 -7.81 5.63 -10.76
C PRO A 45 -7.42 7.11 -10.68
N TYR A 46 -8.14 7.95 -11.41
CA TYR A 46 -7.98 9.40 -11.32
C TYR A 46 -9.32 10.01 -10.94
N ARG A 47 -9.41 10.50 -9.70
CA ARG A 47 -10.56 11.26 -9.25
C ARG A 47 -10.24 12.74 -9.35
N HIS A 48 -11.06 13.48 -10.10
CA HIS A 48 -10.99 14.94 -10.09
C HIS A 48 -11.06 15.44 -8.65
N GLY A 49 -10.05 16.20 -8.22
CA GLY A 49 -9.98 16.80 -6.89
C GLY A 49 -9.40 15.91 -5.78
N ALA A 50 -8.96 14.68 -6.06
CA ALA A 50 -8.30 13.85 -5.04
C ALA A 50 -6.92 14.40 -4.61
N MET A 51 -6.18 14.97 -5.56
CA MET A 51 -4.89 15.61 -5.29
C MET A 51 -5.10 17.11 -5.02
N THR A 52 -4.68 17.55 -3.83
CA THR A 52 -4.80 18.95 -3.41
C THR A 52 -3.46 19.42 -2.85
N PRO A 53 -2.86 20.49 -3.40
CA PRO A 53 -1.60 21.01 -2.88
C PRO A 53 -1.82 21.72 -1.54
N VAL A 54 -0.72 22.05 -0.86
CA VAL A 54 -0.75 22.83 0.39
C VAL A 54 -1.26 24.27 0.14
N PRO A 55 -1.76 24.97 1.18
CA PRO A 55 -2.17 26.37 1.05
C PRO A 55 -1.07 27.25 0.45
N ASN A 56 -1.46 28.22 -0.40
CA ASN A 56 -0.55 29.13 -1.11
C ASN A 56 0.39 28.47 -2.13
N SER A 57 0.16 27.21 -2.49
CA SER A 57 0.89 26.54 -3.57
C SER A 57 0.76 27.30 -4.89
N LYS A 58 1.89 27.40 -5.61
CA LYS A 58 1.97 27.96 -6.96
C LYS A 58 1.88 26.88 -8.04
N ILE A 59 1.62 25.62 -7.66
CA ILE A 59 1.37 24.54 -8.61
C ILE A 59 0.01 24.83 -9.28
N SER A 60 0.02 25.70 -10.28
CA SER A 60 -0.95 25.64 -11.36
C SER A 60 -0.51 24.50 -12.26
N ASN A 61 -1.41 23.60 -12.61
CA ASN A 61 -1.19 22.78 -13.79
C ASN A 61 -2.45 22.08 -14.27
N ASP A 62 -2.52 22.05 -15.60
CA ASP A 62 -3.28 21.11 -16.40
C ASP A 62 -2.88 19.67 -16.00
N ARG A 63 -3.64 19.12 -15.04
CA ARG A 63 -3.44 17.78 -14.48
C ARG A 63 -3.51 16.70 -15.54
N GLU A 64 -4.30 16.93 -16.59
CA GLU A 64 -4.48 15.98 -17.69
C GLU A 64 -3.21 15.87 -18.52
N THR A 65 -2.59 17.00 -18.87
CA THR A 65 -1.29 17.00 -19.57
C THR A 65 -0.18 16.36 -18.74
N ALA A 66 -0.10 16.68 -17.44
CA ALA A 66 0.92 16.10 -16.56
C ALA A 66 0.74 14.58 -16.37
N LEU A 67 -0.50 14.12 -16.27
CA LEU A 67 -0.84 12.70 -16.22
C LEU A 67 -0.47 11.99 -17.52
N ARG A 68 -0.76 12.62 -18.68
CA ARG A 68 -0.41 12.07 -19.99
C ARG A 68 1.11 11.86 -20.12
N LEU A 69 1.90 12.88 -19.84
CA LEU A 69 3.36 12.83 -19.95
C LEU A 69 3.96 11.78 -19.00
N SER A 70 3.45 11.68 -17.76
CA SER A 70 3.92 10.70 -16.78
C SER A 70 3.57 9.26 -17.20
N LEU A 71 2.40 9.05 -17.80
CA LEU A 71 2.01 7.74 -18.31
C LEU A 71 2.82 7.32 -19.53
N ASP A 72 3.20 8.25 -20.40
CA ASP A 72 4.01 7.96 -21.58
C ASP A 72 5.42 7.48 -21.19
N SER A 73 6.05 8.09 -20.17
CA SER A 73 7.36 7.64 -19.67
C SER A 73 7.29 6.27 -18.98
N ILE A 74 6.25 6.04 -18.17
CA ILE A 74 6.03 4.74 -17.53
C ILE A 74 5.73 3.66 -18.57
N ARG A 75 4.90 3.97 -19.57
CA ARG A 75 4.62 3.07 -20.69
C ARG A 75 5.91 2.69 -21.39
N ALA A 76 6.78 3.65 -21.74
CA ALA A 76 8.05 3.36 -22.40
C ALA A 76 8.92 2.40 -21.59
N ARG A 77 9.09 2.68 -20.28
CA ARG A 77 9.85 1.82 -19.35
C ARG A 77 9.31 0.39 -19.27
N ILE A 78 7.99 0.22 -19.14
CA ILE A 78 7.39 -1.12 -19.05
C ILE A 78 7.40 -1.83 -20.41
N THR A 79 7.25 -1.11 -21.52
CA THR A 79 7.31 -1.68 -22.87
C THR A 79 8.69 -2.29 -23.13
N GLU A 80 9.75 -1.58 -22.75
CA GLU A 80 11.12 -2.08 -22.83
C GLU A 80 11.32 -3.32 -21.96
N LEU A 81 10.85 -3.27 -20.70
CA LEU A 81 10.97 -4.39 -19.77
C LEU A 81 10.25 -5.67 -20.22
N LEU A 82 9.03 -5.54 -20.75
CA LEU A 82 8.20 -6.69 -21.12
C LEU A 82 8.37 -7.13 -22.58
N GLU A 83 9.05 -6.33 -23.40
CA GLU A 83 9.13 -6.50 -24.86
C GLU A 83 7.74 -6.66 -25.51
N VAL A 84 6.74 -5.95 -24.97
CA VAL A 84 5.33 -6.00 -25.41
C VAL A 84 4.80 -4.58 -25.51
N ASP A 85 4.04 -4.26 -26.56
CA ASP A 85 3.37 -2.96 -26.66
C ASP A 85 2.28 -2.83 -25.59
N LEU A 86 2.41 -1.81 -24.74
CA LEU A 86 1.39 -1.44 -23.78
C LEU A 86 0.38 -0.47 -24.40
N ARG A 87 -0.89 -0.87 -24.34
CA ARG A 87 -2.03 -0.03 -24.71
C ARG A 87 -2.47 0.83 -23.53
N VAL A 88 -2.73 2.10 -23.79
CA VAL A 88 -3.28 3.04 -22.81
C VAL A 88 -4.76 3.23 -23.09
N GLU A 89 -5.62 2.80 -22.18
CA GLU A 89 -7.07 3.03 -22.27
C GLU A 89 -7.48 4.09 -21.26
N ARG A 90 -8.13 5.16 -21.73
CA ARG A 90 -8.57 6.28 -20.90
C ARG A 90 -10.07 6.27 -20.74
N LYS A 91 -10.53 6.34 -19.49
CA LYS A 91 -11.93 6.51 -19.09
C LYS A 91 -12.04 7.80 -18.27
N ALA A 92 -13.27 8.25 -18.01
CA ALA A 92 -13.53 9.52 -17.33
C ALA A 92 -12.84 9.65 -15.95
N HIS A 93 -12.65 8.54 -15.22
CA HIS A 93 -12.09 8.53 -13.86
C HIS A 93 -11.01 7.48 -13.64
N GLU A 94 -10.46 6.94 -14.72
CA GLU A 94 -9.48 5.86 -14.68
C GLU A 94 -8.67 5.87 -15.97
N VAL A 95 -7.36 5.69 -15.83
CA VAL A 95 -6.52 5.30 -16.96
C VAL A 95 -6.01 3.89 -16.68
N SER A 96 -5.88 3.06 -17.71
CA SER A 96 -5.30 1.73 -17.56
C SER A 96 -4.21 1.47 -18.58
N LEU A 97 -3.19 0.75 -18.13
CA LEU A 97 -2.15 0.18 -18.98
C LEU A 97 -2.45 -1.29 -19.19
N SER A 98 -2.48 -1.72 -20.45
CA SER A 98 -2.78 -3.10 -20.82
C SER A 98 -1.67 -3.69 -21.67
N ALA A 99 -1.05 -4.78 -21.19
CA ALA A 99 -0.11 -5.59 -21.95
C ALA A 99 -0.81 -6.87 -22.42
N VAL A 100 -0.65 -7.22 -23.70
CA VAL A 100 -1.21 -8.45 -24.29
C VAL A 100 -0.09 -9.39 -24.67
N PHE A 101 -0.11 -10.59 -24.10
CA PHE A 101 0.86 -11.63 -24.37
C PHE A 101 0.24 -12.67 -25.32
N PRO A 102 0.85 -12.94 -26.48
CA PRO A 102 0.30 -13.86 -27.47
C PRO A 102 0.41 -15.34 -27.06
N ARG A 103 1.24 -15.65 -26.05
CA ARG A 103 1.53 -16.99 -25.53
C ARG A 103 2.08 -16.90 -24.11
N GLU A 104 2.48 -18.02 -23.51
CA GLU A 104 3.21 -18.05 -22.23
C GLU A 104 4.66 -17.61 -22.40
N THR A 105 4.84 -16.32 -22.70
CA THR A 105 6.16 -15.69 -22.74
C THR A 105 6.83 -15.80 -21.36
N ILE A 106 8.16 -15.65 -21.35
CA ILE A 106 8.91 -15.65 -20.09
C ILE A 106 8.39 -14.56 -19.14
N GLY A 107 8.16 -13.34 -19.63
CA GLY A 107 7.59 -12.25 -18.85
C GLY A 107 6.21 -12.59 -18.26
N TRP A 108 5.31 -13.24 -19.01
CA TRP A 108 4.03 -13.69 -18.45
C TRP A 108 4.22 -14.72 -17.34
N ARG A 109 5.08 -15.73 -17.57
CA ARG A 109 5.34 -16.81 -16.62
C ARG A 109 5.98 -16.29 -15.34
N ASP A 110 6.94 -15.37 -15.45
CA ASP A 110 7.64 -14.77 -14.31
C ASP A 110 6.69 -13.88 -13.50
N LEU A 111 5.90 -13.04 -14.16
CA LEU A 111 4.89 -12.22 -13.48
C LEU A 111 3.86 -13.09 -12.75
N ARG A 112 3.39 -14.19 -13.36
CA ARG A 112 2.48 -15.13 -12.69
C ARG A 112 3.16 -15.89 -11.56
N PHE A 113 4.43 -16.25 -11.70
CA PHE A 113 5.19 -16.92 -10.65
C PHE A 113 5.36 -16.00 -9.42
N ILE A 114 5.78 -14.75 -9.65
CA ILE A 114 6.01 -13.75 -8.61
C ILE A 114 4.72 -13.42 -7.85
N THR A 115 3.57 -13.39 -8.54
CA THR A 115 2.26 -13.18 -7.91
C THR A 115 1.63 -14.47 -7.37
N SER A 116 2.40 -15.57 -7.29
CA SER A 116 1.95 -16.87 -6.79
C SER A 116 0.70 -17.40 -7.51
N GLY A 117 0.60 -17.12 -8.80
CA GLY A 117 -0.51 -17.55 -9.66
C GLY A 117 -1.81 -16.77 -9.46
N LYS A 118 -1.89 -15.83 -8.51
CA LYS A 118 -3.09 -15.01 -8.27
C LYS A 118 -3.36 -14.10 -9.47
N SER A 119 -4.62 -13.69 -9.64
CA SER A 119 -5.05 -12.92 -10.81
C SER A 119 -5.54 -11.51 -10.51
N ASN A 120 -5.69 -11.13 -9.25
CA ASN A 120 -6.34 -9.87 -8.87
C ASN A 120 -5.67 -9.20 -7.65
N TYR A 121 -5.56 -7.87 -7.69
CA TYR A 121 -5.07 -7.03 -6.58
C TYR A 121 -5.79 -7.20 -5.25
N LEU A 122 -7.02 -7.72 -5.26
CA LEU A 122 -7.76 -8.07 -4.04
C LEU A 122 -7.11 -9.24 -3.27
N GLU A 123 -6.26 -10.02 -3.92
CA GLU A 123 -5.62 -11.21 -3.35
C GLU A 123 -4.09 -11.09 -3.29
N PHE A 124 -3.50 -10.15 -4.03
CA PHE A 124 -2.05 -9.99 -4.09
C PHE A 124 -1.43 -9.67 -2.73
N GLU A 125 -0.20 -10.14 -2.58
CA GLU A 125 0.62 -10.00 -1.39
C GLU A 125 1.97 -9.40 -1.80
N VAL A 126 2.74 -8.90 -0.84
CA VAL A 126 4.14 -8.51 -1.12
C VAL A 126 4.94 -9.80 -1.39
N PRO A 127 5.52 -9.97 -2.60
CA PRO A 127 6.27 -11.19 -2.90
C PRO A 127 7.49 -11.36 -1.99
N GLU A 128 7.79 -12.59 -1.58
CA GLU A 128 8.92 -12.89 -0.68
C GLU A 128 10.24 -12.35 -1.20
N VAL A 129 10.45 -12.45 -2.52
CA VAL A 129 11.63 -11.93 -3.21
C VAL A 129 11.87 -10.43 -2.93
N ILE A 130 10.82 -9.62 -2.72
CA ILE A 130 10.96 -8.19 -2.38
C ILE A 130 11.56 -8.03 -0.98
N PHE A 131 11.12 -8.83 0.01
CA PHE A 131 11.68 -8.76 1.36
C PHE A 131 13.15 -9.19 1.39
N ASP A 132 13.56 -10.10 0.51
CA ASP A 132 14.94 -10.57 0.44
C ASP A 132 15.84 -9.71 -0.46
N SER A 133 15.25 -8.83 -1.26
CA SER A 133 15.97 -7.90 -2.14
C SER A 133 16.72 -6.80 -1.38
N ASP A 134 17.50 -6.02 -2.13
CA ASP A 134 18.20 -4.85 -1.59
C ASP A 134 17.28 -3.63 -1.49
N ILE A 135 17.75 -2.63 -0.73
CA ILE A 135 16.91 -1.50 -0.31
C ILE A 135 16.37 -0.69 -1.50
N ASP A 136 17.13 -0.61 -2.59
CA ASP A 136 16.70 0.14 -3.79
C ASP A 136 15.57 -0.58 -4.52
N ILE A 137 15.65 -1.91 -4.66
CA ILE A 137 14.56 -2.74 -5.21
C ILE A 137 13.30 -2.64 -4.33
N GLN A 138 13.46 -2.65 -3.01
CA GLN A 138 12.35 -2.46 -2.07
C GLN A 138 11.71 -1.08 -2.20
N LYS A 139 12.50 -0.02 -2.38
CA LYS A 139 11.99 1.35 -2.63
C LYS A 139 11.23 1.42 -3.95
N GLU A 140 11.74 0.84 -5.02
CA GLU A 140 11.07 0.82 -6.33
C GLU A 140 9.72 0.09 -6.27
N PHE A 141 9.67 -1.05 -5.58
CA PHE A 141 8.41 -1.75 -5.34
C PHE A 141 7.38 -0.87 -4.62
N VAL A 142 7.80 -0.18 -3.55
CA VAL A 142 6.91 0.74 -2.82
C VAL A 142 6.53 1.94 -3.69
N ARG A 143 7.42 2.43 -4.56
CA ARG A 143 7.12 3.52 -5.49
C ARG A 143 6.07 3.12 -6.51
N GLY A 144 6.14 1.90 -7.07
CA GLY A 144 5.11 1.36 -7.96
C GLY A 144 3.73 1.28 -7.31
N ILE A 145 3.69 0.90 -6.03
CA ILE A 145 2.47 0.96 -5.23
C ILE A 145 2.00 2.40 -5.03
N ALA A 146 2.89 3.32 -4.69
CA ALA A 146 2.55 4.71 -4.42
C ALA A 146 2.00 5.43 -5.66
N ASP A 147 2.63 5.23 -6.81
CA ASP A 147 2.22 5.85 -8.08
C ASP A 147 0.83 5.39 -8.54
N THR A 148 0.42 4.17 -8.20
CA THR A 148 -0.91 3.61 -8.54
C THR A 148 -1.98 3.81 -7.47
N SER A 149 -1.60 3.89 -6.19
CA SER A 149 -2.56 3.80 -5.07
C SER A 149 -2.46 4.94 -4.05
N CYS A 150 -1.61 5.93 -4.29
CA CYS A 150 -1.49 7.12 -3.46
C CYS A 150 -1.66 8.39 -4.28
N ASP A 151 -2.47 9.31 -3.75
CA ASP A 151 -2.69 10.65 -4.29
C ASP A 151 -2.29 11.67 -3.22
N PRO A 152 -1.16 12.39 -3.37
CA PRO A 152 -0.75 13.44 -2.44
C PRO A 152 -1.84 14.51 -2.30
N SER A 153 -2.26 14.78 -1.05
CA SER A 153 -3.42 15.63 -0.80
C SER A 153 -3.35 16.31 0.57
N TYR A 154 -3.54 17.64 0.60
CA TYR A 154 -3.69 18.42 1.83
C TYR A 154 -4.86 17.96 2.70
N SER A 155 -5.86 17.33 2.10
CA SER A 155 -6.99 16.74 2.82
C SER A 155 -6.60 15.58 3.74
N ASP A 156 -5.44 14.95 3.52
CA ASP A 156 -4.96 13.81 4.31
C ASP A 156 -4.15 14.22 5.55
N ARG A 157 -4.01 15.52 5.84
CA ARG A 157 -3.33 16.02 7.04
C ARG A 157 -3.92 15.48 8.35
N ASP A 158 -3.12 15.45 9.40
CA ASP A 158 -3.61 15.13 10.74
C ASP A 158 -4.29 16.33 11.42
N GLN A 159 -4.72 16.15 12.68
CA GLN A 159 -5.39 17.22 13.45
C GLN A 159 -4.49 18.43 13.72
N GLY A 160 -3.17 18.24 13.70
CA GLY A 160 -2.18 19.31 13.83
C GLY A 160 -1.76 19.90 12.49
N GLU A 161 -2.46 19.54 11.40
CA GLU A 161 -2.16 19.92 10.02
C GLU A 161 -0.84 19.37 9.45
N ARG A 162 -0.23 18.38 10.12
CA ARG A 162 0.96 17.70 9.58
C ARG A 162 0.54 16.82 8.40
N GLN A 163 1.21 17.01 7.27
CA GLN A 163 0.87 16.41 5.99
C GLN A 163 1.19 14.92 5.96
N ARG A 164 0.31 14.12 5.34
CA ARG A 164 0.47 12.65 5.24
C ARG A 164 0.27 12.17 3.82
N ILE A 165 1.04 11.16 3.48
CA ILE A 165 0.85 10.29 2.32
C ILE A 165 0.02 9.07 2.75
N VAL A 166 -0.89 8.65 1.88
CA VAL A 166 -1.83 7.57 2.16
C VAL A 166 -1.84 6.54 1.04
N ILE A 167 -1.27 5.37 1.33
CA ILE A 167 -1.38 4.21 0.46
C ILE A 167 -2.77 3.59 0.65
N GLN A 168 -3.52 3.43 -0.43
CA GLN A 168 -4.88 2.91 -0.42
C GLN A 168 -4.91 1.46 -0.93
N VAL A 169 -5.17 0.52 -0.04
CA VAL A 169 -5.40 -0.90 -0.38
C VAL A 169 -6.89 -1.15 -0.51
N GLN A 170 -7.33 -1.71 -1.62
CA GLN A 170 -8.75 -1.92 -1.89
C GLN A 170 -9.41 -2.86 -0.88
N PHE A 171 -10.68 -2.59 -0.58
CA PHE A 171 -11.45 -3.40 0.34
C PHE A 171 -11.51 -4.86 -0.15
N GLY A 172 -11.25 -5.80 0.76
CA GLY A 172 -11.13 -7.23 0.46
C GLY A 172 -9.73 -7.77 0.70
N ASN A 173 -8.69 -6.96 0.45
CA ASN A 173 -7.31 -7.36 0.74
C ASN A 173 -6.91 -6.94 2.17
N TRP A 174 -7.02 -7.87 3.12
CA TRP A 174 -6.72 -7.64 4.53
C TRP A 174 -5.26 -7.94 4.91
N ILE A 175 -4.54 -8.68 4.07
CA ILE A 175 -3.17 -9.14 4.35
C ILE A 175 -2.13 -8.14 3.83
N LEU A 176 -2.32 -7.62 2.62
CA LEU A 176 -1.39 -6.67 2.00
C LEU A 176 -1.06 -5.47 2.91
N PRO A 177 -1.99 -4.83 3.63
CA PRO A 177 -1.64 -3.70 4.49
C PRO A 177 -0.68 -4.06 5.63
N ILE A 178 -0.74 -5.29 6.15
CA ILE A 178 0.20 -5.76 7.18
C ILE A 178 1.58 -5.96 6.58
N GLN A 179 1.65 -6.58 5.40
CA GLN A 179 2.91 -6.82 4.69
C GLN A 179 3.58 -5.51 4.25
N LEU A 180 2.81 -4.53 3.74
CA LEU A 180 3.32 -3.20 3.42
C LEU A 180 3.79 -2.46 4.67
N CYS A 181 3.04 -2.51 5.77
CA CYS A 181 3.48 -1.93 7.03
C CYS A 181 4.77 -2.59 7.54
N ARG A 182 4.97 -3.89 7.31
CA ARG A 182 6.23 -4.59 7.60
C ARG A 182 7.37 -4.11 6.73
N LEU A 183 7.17 -4.07 5.40
CA LEU A 183 8.19 -3.61 4.46
C LEU A 183 8.63 -2.17 4.77
N LEU A 184 7.67 -1.26 4.92
CA LEU A 184 7.93 0.14 5.25
C LEU A 184 8.72 0.29 6.55
N GLN A 185 8.27 -0.33 7.64
CA GLN A 185 8.88 -0.07 8.95
C GLN A 185 10.13 -0.89 9.25
N GLU A 186 10.19 -2.17 8.85
CA GLU A 186 11.29 -3.07 9.25
C GLU A 186 12.44 -3.08 8.25
N TYR A 187 12.17 -2.75 6.98
CA TYR A 187 13.17 -2.81 5.91
C TYR A 187 13.57 -1.43 5.42
N LEU A 188 12.61 -0.49 5.30
CA LEU A 188 12.88 0.86 4.82
C LEU A 188 13.02 1.90 5.93
N ASP A 189 12.77 1.54 7.20
CA ASP A 189 12.74 2.48 8.34
C ASP A 189 11.77 3.67 8.12
N ILE A 190 10.65 3.42 7.43
CA ILE A 190 9.57 4.39 7.18
C ILE A 190 8.47 4.17 8.23
N PRO A 191 8.26 5.11 9.18
CA PRO A 191 7.24 4.96 10.21
C PRO A 191 5.81 5.08 9.68
N VAL A 192 5.01 4.03 9.93
CA VAL A 192 3.57 4.07 9.68
C VAL A 192 2.86 4.63 10.90
N THR A 193 2.14 5.74 10.70
CA THR A 193 1.45 6.47 11.77
C THR A 193 0.27 5.64 12.31
N ASN A 194 -0.65 5.27 11.41
CA ASN A 194 -1.75 4.34 11.68
C ASN A 194 -2.25 3.70 10.38
N ILE A 195 -2.93 2.57 10.52
CA ILE A 195 -3.71 1.96 9.45
C ILE A 195 -5.17 2.23 9.76
N LEU A 196 -5.91 2.85 8.83
CA LEU A 196 -7.36 3.00 8.95
C LEU A 196 -8.02 1.91 8.10
N TRP A 197 -8.36 0.81 8.78
CA TRP A 197 -9.01 -0.35 8.17
C TRP A 197 -10.43 -0.03 7.69
N GLY A 198 -10.84 -0.70 6.61
CA GLY A 198 -12.23 -0.80 6.20
C GLY A 198 -13.07 -1.68 7.14
N HIS A 199 -13.03 -1.41 8.45
CA HIS A 199 -13.77 -2.15 9.47
C HIS A 199 -14.87 -1.25 10.07
N PRO A 200 -16.08 -1.76 10.37
CA PRO A 200 -17.19 -0.95 10.90
C PRO A 200 -16.79 -0.15 12.15
N ASN A 201 -16.14 -0.80 13.13
CA ASN A 201 -15.68 -0.11 14.33
C ASN A 201 -14.67 1.03 14.10
N LEU A 202 -14.01 1.12 12.94
CA LEU A 202 -13.08 2.21 12.65
C LEU A 202 -13.67 3.30 11.76
N ARG A 203 -14.49 2.93 10.78
CA ARG A 203 -14.99 3.83 9.73
C ARG A 203 -16.39 4.38 10.00
N ALA A 204 -17.23 3.63 10.72
CA ALA A 204 -18.61 3.98 11.02
C ALA A 204 -18.90 3.76 12.52
N SER A 205 -18.12 4.40 13.41
CA SER A 205 -18.16 4.12 14.86
C SER A 205 -19.48 4.52 15.56
N GLY A 206 -20.48 5.02 14.82
CA GLY A 206 -21.80 5.45 15.32
C GLY A 206 -22.97 4.92 14.49
N GLY A 207 -22.77 3.82 13.77
CA GLY A 207 -23.78 3.20 12.89
C GLY A 207 -23.73 3.70 11.44
N GLY A 208 -24.46 3.01 10.57
CA GLY A 208 -24.62 3.36 9.16
C GLY A 208 -23.72 2.58 8.20
N GLY A 209 -24.17 2.51 6.93
CA GLY A 209 -23.45 1.82 5.87
C GLY A 209 -22.16 2.52 5.43
N GLY A 210 -21.39 1.85 4.58
CA GLY A 210 -20.21 2.45 3.93
C GLY A 210 -18.92 2.38 4.73
N TRP A 211 -18.82 1.49 5.72
CA TRP A 211 -17.58 1.18 6.42
C TRP A 211 -16.58 0.40 5.56
N ALA A 212 -17.09 -0.41 4.63
CA ALA A 212 -16.33 -1.30 3.76
C ALA A 212 -15.67 -0.56 2.60
N LYS A 213 -14.79 0.37 2.98
CA LYS A 213 -13.96 1.20 2.11
C LYS A 213 -12.53 0.69 2.09
N GLU A 214 -11.70 1.28 1.25
CA GLU A 214 -10.29 0.97 1.17
C GLU A 214 -9.60 1.08 2.55
N THR A 215 -8.62 0.21 2.78
CA THR A 215 -7.71 0.35 3.93
C THR A 215 -6.68 1.43 3.61
N ARG A 216 -6.51 2.40 4.52
CA ARG A 216 -5.60 3.54 4.35
C ARG A 216 -4.39 3.39 5.25
N ILE A 217 -3.20 3.18 4.69
CA ILE A 217 -1.93 3.16 5.42
C ILE A 217 -1.37 4.58 5.41
N ARG A 218 -1.29 5.22 6.58
CA ARG A 218 -0.92 6.63 6.68
C ARG A 218 0.52 6.82 7.12
N ILE A 219 1.26 7.64 6.38
CA ILE A 219 2.69 7.92 6.58
C ILE A 219 2.86 9.43 6.56
N TYR A 220 3.68 10.02 7.43
CA TYR A 220 3.98 11.46 7.30
C TYR A 220 4.86 11.72 6.09
N ALA A 221 4.62 12.82 5.39
CA ALA A 221 5.22 13.07 4.07
C ALA A 221 6.76 13.00 4.10
N GLU A 222 7.40 13.67 5.06
CA GLU A 222 8.85 13.73 5.23
C GLU A 222 9.50 12.37 5.53
N ALA A 223 8.74 11.41 6.09
CA ALA A 223 9.23 10.05 6.30
C ALA A 223 9.22 9.21 5.01
N PHE A 224 8.42 9.59 4.01
CA PHE A 224 8.27 8.89 2.74
C PHE A 224 9.21 9.42 1.65
N GLU A 225 10.01 10.46 1.94
CA GLU A 225 10.85 11.16 0.96
C GLU A 225 11.84 10.25 0.24
N GLN A 226 12.39 9.26 0.94
CA GLN A 226 13.31 8.28 0.35
C GLN A 226 12.69 7.37 -0.73
N VAL A 227 11.36 7.38 -0.86
CA VAL A 227 10.63 6.69 -1.94
C VAL A 227 10.16 7.73 -2.96
N GLY A 228 9.28 8.65 -2.58
CA GLY A 228 8.70 9.61 -3.53
C GLY A 228 7.84 8.96 -4.63
N PHE A 229 7.73 9.63 -5.78
CA PHE A 229 6.85 9.29 -6.91
C PHE A 229 7.58 9.50 -8.24
N TYR A 230 7.22 8.73 -9.29
CA TYR A 230 7.66 9.04 -10.65
C TYR A 230 6.71 9.95 -11.42
N PHE A 231 5.44 10.00 -11.03
CA PHE A 231 4.51 10.96 -11.64
C PHE A 231 4.90 12.37 -11.20
N ASP A 232 5.44 13.17 -12.12
CA ASP A 232 5.98 14.51 -11.85
C ASP A 232 5.02 15.38 -11.02
N TYR A 233 3.75 15.40 -11.41
CA TYR A 233 2.73 16.17 -10.69
C TYR A 233 2.50 15.68 -9.24
N LYS A 234 2.52 14.37 -9.01
CA LYS A 234 2.42 13.80 -7.65
C LYS A 234 3.66 14.17 -6.85
N GLN A 235 4.83 14.04 -7.46
CA GLN A 235 6.11 14.34 -6.84
C GLN A 235 6.19 15.81 -6.40
N ARG A 236 5.79 16.76 -7.26
CA ARG A 236 5.80 18.19 -6.93
C ARG A 236 4.88 18.55 -5.76
N ILE A 237 3.66 18.00 -5.72
CA ILE A 237 2.75 18.21 -4.57
C ILE A 237 3.35 17.59 -3.31
N PHE A 238 3.91 16.39 -3.43
CA PHE A 238 4.54 15.69 -2.33
C PHE A 238 5.73 16.48 -1.74
N GLU A 239 6.58 17.07 -2.58
CA GLU A 239 7.70 17.91 -2.16
C GLU A 239 7.23 19.14 -1.37
N GLU A 240 6.17 19.83 -1.82
CA GLU A 240 5.58 20.92 -1.03
C GLU A 240 5.07 20.45 0.34
N MET A 241 4.48 19.25 0.41
CA MET A 241 4.05 18.65 1.68
C MET A 241 5.22 18.31 2.61
N VAL A 242 6.35 17.84 2.07
CA VAL A 242 7.57 17.56 2.83
C VAL A 242 8.15 18.87 3.39
N ILE A 243 8.25 19.91 2.57
CA ILE A 243 8.73 21.24 2.99
C ILE A 243 7.82 21.80 4.09
N PHE A 244 6.50 21.76 3.89
CA PHE A 244 5.52 22.21 4.87
C PHE A 244 5.70 21.54 6.24
N ASN A 245 5.97 20.23 6.28
CA ASN A 245 6.21 19.52 7.53
C ASN A 245 7.56 19.86 8.17
N ARG A 246 8.60 20.09 7.37
CA ARG A 246 9.94 20.46 7.87
C ARG A 246 9.97 21.85 8.49
N GLU A 247 9.29 22.82 7.88
CA GLU A 247 9.22 24.20 8.39
C GLU A 247 8.57 24.28 9.78
N ARG A 248 7.74 23.30 10.14
CA ARG A 248 7.13 23.18 11.47
C ARG A 248 8.08 22.66 12.53
N GLY A 249 9.18 22.02 12.15
CA GLY A 249 10.18 21.45 13.07
C GLY A 249 9.67 20.25 13.90
N ASP A 250 8.60 19.58 13.45
CA ASP A 250 8.05 18.42 14.14
C ASP A 250 9.08 17.27 14.17
N PRO A 251 9.26 16.56 15.30
CA PRO A 251 10.20 15.44 15.36
C PRO A 251 9.77 14.31 14.44
N MET A 252 10.74 13.55 13.93
CA MET A 252 10.48 12.38 13.08
C MET A 252 9.60 11.37 13.83
N PRO A 253 8.52 10.85 13.21
CA PRO A 253 7.67 9.85 13.83
C PRO A 253 8.46 8.62 14.28
N LYS A 254 7.99 7.97 15.34
CA LYS A 254 8.54 6.69 15.79
C LYS A 254 7.88 5.55 15.03
N ILE A 255 8.67 4.53 14.70
CA ILE A 255 8.17 3.25 14.18
C ILE A 255 7.05 2.70 15.08
N CYS A 256 5.96 2.25 14.46
CA CYS A 256 4.84 1.69 15.19
C CYS A 256 5.26 0.44 15.97
N ASN A 257 4.95 0.43 17.27
CA ASN A 257 5.09 -0.75 18.12
C ASN A 257 3.72 -1.12 18.73
N PRO A 258 2.94 -2.02 18.10
CA PRO A 258 1.66 -2.50 18.62
C PRO A 258 1.72 -3.14 20.02
N LYS A 259 2.91 -3.61 20.47
CA LYS A 259 3.08 -4.26 21.77
C LYS A 259 3.08 -3.28 22.94
N THR A 260 3.43 -2.01 22.71
CA THR A 260 3.50 -0.98 23.76
C THR A 260 2.30 -0.03 23.77
N LYS A 261 1.38 -0.15 22.80
CA LYS A 261 0.22 0.73 22.70
C LYS A 261 -0.84 0.35 23.74
N LYS A 262 -1.25 1.35 24.52
CA LYS A 262 -2.35 1.25 25.47
C LYS A 262 -3.70 1.40 24.75
N LEU A 263 -4.72 0.71 25.25
CA LEU A 263 -6.11 0.95 24.85
C LEU A 263 -6.52 2.35 25.32
N ARG A 264 -7.20 3.09 24.44
CA ARG A 264 -7.77 4.40 24.77
C ARG A 264 -9.23 4.39 24.36
N GLY A 265 -10.12 4.54 25.35
CA GLY A 265 -11.56 4.60 25.14
C GLY A 265 -12.21 3.27 24.78
N ARG A 266 -13.54 3.24 24.86
CA ARG A 266 -14.41 2.19 24.31
C ARG A 266 -15.16 2.76 23.13
N LYS A 267 -15.24 2.00 22.04
CA LYS A 267 -16.08 2.34 20.89
C LYS A 267 -17.46 1.69 21.04
N GLN A 268 -18.45 2.29 20.39
CA GLN A 268 -19.77 1.66 20.29
C GLN A 268 -19.67 0.42 19.40
N ARG A 269 -20.46 -0.60 19.74
CA ARG A 269 -20.62 -1.77 18.88
C ARG A 269 -21.33 -1.38 17.60
N HIS A 270 -21.02 -2.10 16.53
CA HIS A 270 -21.63 -1.89 15.23
C HIS A 270 -22.35 -3.17 14.79
N GLU A 271 -23.51 -3.03 14.15
CA GLU A 271 -24.32 -4.14 13.65
C GLU A 271 -23.56 -5.03 12.64
N ASP A 272 -22.81 -4.39 11.73
CA ASP A 272 -22.00 -5.10 10.73
C ASP A 272 -20.70 -5.75 11.26
N GLU A 273 -20.50 -5.86 12.59
CA GLU A 273 -19.39 -6.65 13.15
C GLU A 273 -19.43 -8.12 12.69
N CYS A 274 -20.62 -8.64 12.37
CA CYS A 274 -20.84 -10.00 11.87
C CYS A 274 -21.02 -10.07 10.34
N SER A 275 -20.67 -9.00 9.60
CA SER A 275 -20.87 -8.98 8.14
C SER A 275 -20.00 -10.02 7.45
N GLU A 276 -20.59 -10.76 6.50
CA GLU A 276 -19.90 -11.73 5.62
C GLU A 276 -18.80 -11.09 4.75
N ARG A 277 -18.80 -9.76 4.64
CA ARG A 277 -17.75 -9.00 3.94
C ARG A 277 -16.43 -8.94 4.73
N LEU A 278 -16.46 -9.30 6.01
CA LEU A 278 -15.29 -9.41 6.85
C LEU A 278 -14.68 -10.82 6.72
N PRO A 279 -13.34 -10.95 6.76
CA PRO A 279 -12.71 -12.25 6.83
C PRO A 279 -13.07 -12.92 8.16
N GLU A 280 -13.08 -14.25 8.18
CA GLU A 280 -13.42 -15.07 9.35
C GLU A 280 -12.63 -14.64 10.61
N LEU A 281 -11.36 -14.27 10.45
CA LEU A 281 -10.51 -13.80 11.55
C LEU A 281 -11.00 -12.52 12.24
N LEU A 282 -11.84 -11.71 11.58
CA LEU A 282 -12.37 -10.44 12.07
C LEU A 282 -13.89 -10.48 12.31
N CYS A 283 -14.60 -11.35 11.61
CA CYS A 283 -16.04 -11.49 11.74
C CYS A 283 -16.46 -11.82 13.19
N GLY A 284 -17.49 -11.12 13.68
CA GLY A 284 -18.01 -11.22 15.04
C GLY A 284 -17.13 -10.58 16.12
N LYS A 285 -16.02 -9.93 15.76
CA LYS A 285 -15.07 -9.34 16.73
C LYS A 285 -15.18 -7.83 16.80
N HIS A 286 -15.15 -7.33 18.03
CA HIS A 286 -15.17 -5.89 18.30
C HIS A 286 -13.75 -5.32 18.44
N PHE A 287 -13.48 -4.23 17.70
CA PHE A 287 -12.17 -3.57 17.71
C PHE A 287 -12.25 -2.09 18.10
N ASN A 288 -11.72 -1.76 19.28
CA ASN A 288 -11.69 -0.38 19.77
C ASN A 288 -10.67 0.50 19.01
N ILE A 289 -9.61 -0.11 18.48
CA ILE A 289 -8.49 0.62 17.88
C ILE A 289 -7.79 -0.21 16.80
N TYR A 290 -7.17 0.49 15.86
CA TYR A 290 -6.67 -0.14 14.63
C TYR A 290 -5.63 -1.24 14.85
N TYR A 291 -4.76 -1.12 15.87
CA TYR A 291 -3.70 -2.11 16.09
C TYR A 291 -4.24 -3.43 16.64
N MET A 292 -5.47 -3.48 17.17
CA MET A 292 -6.11 -4.75 17.54
C MET A 292 -6.44 -5.56 16.29
N ILE A 293 -6.91 -4.91 15.23
CA ILE A 293 -7.11 -5.55 13.92
C ILE A 293 -5.76 -6.02 13.38
N CYS A 294 -4.72 -5.18 13.46
CA CYS A 294 -3.37 -5.59 13.07
C CYS A 294 -2.91 -6.87 13.79
N LYS A 295 -3.13 -6.96 15.12
CA LYS A 295 -2.79 -8.16 15.90
C LYS A 295 -3.61 -9.38 15.50
N ALA A 296 -4.92 -9.22 15.28
CA ALA A 296 -5.80 -10.29 14.82
C ALA A 296 -5.39 -10.85 13.45
N LEU A 297 -4.86 -9.99 12.58
CA LEU A 297 -4.30 -10.34 11.27
C LEU A 297 -2.83 -10.79 11.33
N GLY A 298 -2.28 -11.06 12.53
CA GLY A 298 -0.96 -11.64 12.68
C GLY A 298 0.22 -10.67 12.69
N CYS A 299 0.01 -9.36 12.87
CA CYS A 299 1.10 -8.38 12.97
C CYS A 299 2.02 -8.69 14.17
N LYS A 300 3.30 -8.94 13.89
CA LYS A 300 4.34 -9.24 14.90
C LYS A 300 5.27 -8.06 15.21
N GLN A 301 5.06 -6.91 14.56
CA GLN A 301 5.94 -5.74 14.62
C GLN A 301 6.16 -5.24 16.05
N GLY A 302 7.37 -4.72 16.30
CA GLY A 302 7.78 -4.13 17.58
C GLY A 302 8.95 -4.87 18.24
N LYS A 303 9.97 -4.10 18.66
CA LYS A 303 11.12 -4.56 19.47
C LYS A 303 10.67 -4.90 20.91
N LYS A 304 11.32 -5.87 21.56
CA LYS A 304 11.03 -6.32 22.95
C LYS A 304 11.33 -5.21 23.97
N GLY A 305 10.35 -4.89 24.83
CA GLY A 305 10.50 -4.74 26.28
C GLY A 305 9.96 -6.02 26.96
N PRO A 306 10.00 -6.18 28.30
CA PRO A 306 9.66 -7.45 28.96
C PRO A 306 8.30 -7.96 28.49
N GLN A 307 8.33 -9.12 27.83
CA GLN A 307 7.15 -9.82 27.35
C GLN A 307 6.47 -10.45 28.57
N ARG A 308 5.36 -9.89 29.03
CA ARG A 308 4.35 -10.73 29.67
C ARG A 308 3.61 -11.43 28.55
N GLU A 309 3.74 -12.75 28.51
CA GLU A 309 2.94 -13.62 27.66
C GLU A 309 1.47 -13.27 27.88
N LEU A 310 0.78 -12.88 26.81
CA LEU A 310 -0.67 -12.83 26.76
C LEU A 310 -1.10 -13.75 25.65
N PHE A 311 -0.98 -15.05 25.95
CA PHE A 311 -1.77 -16.14 25.40
C PHE A 311 -1.85 -17.22 26.49
N SER A 312 -2.84 -17.12 27.38
CA SER A 312 -3.44 -18.28 28.02
C SER A 312 -4.86 -18.37 27.47
N VAL A 313 -5.02 -19.14 26.40
CA VAL A 313 -6.34 -19.63 25.98
C VAL A 313 -6.40 -21.06 26.48
N GLY A 314 -7.30 -21.32 27.44
CA GLY A 314 -7.78 -22.65 27.79
C GLY A 314 -6.94 -23.43 28.81
N GLY A 315 -7.41 -23.42 30.05
CA GLY A 315 -7.19 -24.47 31.06
C GLY A 315 -8.42 -24.46 31.95
N GLU A 316 -9.14 -25.58 31.96
CA GLU A 316 -10.41 -25.82 32.65
C GLU A 316 -10.32 -25.47 34.14
N GLU A 317 -11.41 -24.91 34.69
CA GLU A 317 -11.70 -24.96 36.13
C GLU A 317 -13.03 -25.71 36.28
N ASP A 318 -13.02 -26.62 37.25
CA ASP A 318 -13.93 -27.74 37.53
C ASP A 318 -15.44 -27.43 37.54
#